data_AF-X1VR21-F1
#
_entry.id   AF-X1VR21-F1
#
_cell.length_a   1.000
_cell.length_b   1.000
_cell.length_c   1.000
_cell.angle_alpha   90.00
_cell.angle_beta   90.00
_cell.angle_gamma   90.00
#
_symmetry.space_group_name_H-M   'P 1'
#
loop_
_entity.id
_entity.type
_entity.pdbx_description
1 polymer ?
#
loop_
_entity_poly.entity_id
_entity_poly.type
_entity_poly.pdbx_seq_one_letter_code
_entity_poly.pdbx_strand_id
1 'polypeptide(L)'
;RQRISVISTGPAAKHSNWGMLNFSWFIPGRKWASYKQAGRGGIGTVFTDKKIKALVCRSPKVTVKSNNPADLEEARKIGRKHSQEIIKLDPIQNEMRRVGTGHLPDIMNVTDLLPTENYRFGRHKEISGKDIPYSREIMRGIYSGKEGGDGCWIGCTVSCSHYSEGHEVLTGPFKGQKVIVDG
;
A
#
# COMPACT_ATOMS: atom_id res chain seq x y z
N ARG A 1 12.37 19.62 8.29
CA ARG A 1 11.80 18.25 8.11
C ARG A 1 11.18 18.18 6.72
N GLN A 2 11.62 17.24 5.89
CA GLN A 2 11.17 17.09 4.49
C GLN A 2 9.64 16.93 4.44
N ARG A 3 9.02 17.70 3.55
CA ARG A 3 7.57 17.71 3.26
C ARG A 3 7.40 17.71 1.75
N ILE A 4 8.06 16.74 1.13
CA ILE A 4 8.14 16.58 -0.30
C ILE A 4 7.46 15.26 -0.62
N SER A 5 6.56 15.30 -1.59
CA SER A 5 6.06 14.11 -2.26
C SER A 5 6.45 14.19 -3.73
N VAL A 6 6.77 13.04 -4.32
CA VAL A 6 7.15 12.92 -5.72
C VAL A 6 6.17 11.97 -6.39
N ILE A 7 5.61 12.41 -7.50
CA ILE A 7 4.77 11.59 -8.36
C ILE A 7 5.59 11.26 -9.59
N SER A 8 5.73 9.97 -9.90
CA SER A 8 6.52 9.51 -11.04
C SER A 8 6.00 8.19 -11.60
N THR A 9 6.44 7.86 -12.80
CA THR A 9 6.14 6.59 -13.47
C THR A 9 7.42 5.82 -13.77
N GLY A 10 7.32 4.50 -13.76
CA GLY A 10 8.42 3.59 -14.06
C GLY A 10 8.68 3.44 -15.57
N PRO A 11 9.78 2.76 -15.96
CA PRO A 11 10.12 2.56 -17.36
C PRO A 11 9.07 1.76 -18.14
N ALA A 12 8.29 0.89 -17.46
CA ALA A 12 7.24 0.09 -18.08
C ALA A 12 6.16 0.95 -18.78
N ALA A 13 5.94 2.19 -18.34
CA ALA A 13 4.96 3.08 -18.94
C ALA A 13 5.30 3.54 -20.37
N LYS A 14 6.57 3.37 -20.81
CA LYS A 14 6.97 3.58 -22.21
C LYS A 14 6.59 2.43 -23.13
N HIS A 15 6.25 1.27 -22.56
CA HIS A 15 6.14 0.00 -23.27
C HIS A 15 4.79 -0.69 -23.04
N SER A 16 3.87 -0.05 -22.31
CA SER A 16 2.57 -0.60 -21.97
C SER A 16 1.54 0.50 -21.84
N ASN A 17 0.29 0.20 -22.23
CA ASN A 17 -0.88 1.05 -21.98
C ASN A 17 -1.38 0.99 -20.53
N TRP A 18 -0.69 0.23 -19.67
CA TRP A 18 -1.06 -0.02 -18.28
C TRP A 18 -0.10 0.69 -17.31
N GLY A 19 0.63 1.71 -17.79
CA GLY A 19 1.52 2.50 -16.95
C GLY A 19 0.77 3.11 -15.76
N MET A 20 1.43 3.11 -14.60
CA MET A 20 0.89 3.60 -13.33
C MET A 20 1.67 4.80 -12.80
N LEU A 21 1.07 5.56 -11.88
CA LEU A 21 1.76 6.60 -11.14
C LEU A 21 2.03 6.15 -9.71
N ASN A 22 3.29 6.31 -9.28
CA ASN A 22 3.73 6.12 -7.90
C ASN A 22 3.80 7.49 -7.21
N PHE A 23 3.08 7.63 -6.11
CA PHE A 23 3.05 8.79 -5.23
C PHE A 23 3.92 8.47 -4.02
N SER A 24 5.11 9.05 -3.95
CA SER A 24 6.11 8.68 -2.95
C SER A 24 6.42 9.77 -1.94
N TRP A 25 6.93 9.37 -0.78
CA TRP A 25 7.45 10.25 0.26
C TRP A 25 8.59 9.55 1.00
N PHE A 26 9.57 10.33 1.45
CA PHE A 26 10.70 9.79 2.19
C PHE A 26 10.35 9.58 3.66
N ILE A 27 10.63 8.40 4.21
CA ILE A 27 10.48 8.10 5.63
C ILE A 27 11.87 8.12 6.28
N PRO A 28 12.20 9.17 7.09
CA PRO A 28 13.54 9.32 7.65
C PRO A 28 13.99 8.16 8.54
N GLY A 29 13.07 7.57 9.30
CA GLY A 29 13.36 6.46 10.20
C GLY A 29 13.81 5.20 9.47
N ARG A 30 13.36 5.02 8.22
CA ARG A 30 13.71 3.84 7.42
C ARG A 30 14.74 4.11 6.34
N LYS A 31 15.00 5.38 6.02
CA LYS A 31 15.94 5.82 4.98
C LYS A 31 15.56 5.37 3.55
N TRP A 32 14.27 5.21 3.28
CA TRP A 32 13.76 4.92 1.93
C TRP A 32 12.48 5.71 1.63
N ALA A 33 12.09 5.70 0.36
CA ALA A 33 10.86 6.35 -0.11
C ALA A 33 9.72 5.32 -0.19
N SER A 34 8.72 5.47 0.70
CA SER A 34 7.46 4.73 0.58
C SER A 34 6.62 5.31 -0.54
N TYR A 35 5.71 4.50 -1.09
CA TYR A 35 4.81 4.96 -2.13
C TYR A 35 3.43 4.33 -2.08
N LYS A 36 2.50 4.99 -2.79
CA LYS A 36 1.16 4.48 -3.11
C LYS A 36 0.92 4.63 -4.61
N GLN A 37 0.04 3.80 -5.14
CA GLN A 37 -0.09 3.66 -6.58
C GLN A 37 -1.48 4.09 -7.05
N ALA A 38 -1.50 4.95 -8.06
CA ALA A 38 -2.64 5.03 -8.95
C ALA A 38 -2.39 4.02 -10.08
N GLY A 39 -2.75 2.77 -9.80
CA GLY A 39 -2.27 1.57 -10.52
C GLY A 39 -2.99 1.22 -11.82
N ARG A 40 -4.13 1.85 -12.13
CA ARG A 40 -5.03 1.45 -13.22
C ARG A 40 -5.29 2.58 -14.20
N GLY A 41 -5.79 2.23 -15.38
CA GLY A 41 -6.26 3.19 -16.40
C GLY A 41 -5.16 3.81 -17.27
N GLY A 42 -3.91 3.33 -17.21
CA GLY A 42 -2.84 3.76 -18.11
C GLY A 42 -2.32 5.18 -17.89
N ILE A 43 -2.62 5.77 -16.73
CA ILE A 43 -2.27 7.17 -16.44
C ILE A 43 -0.76 7.44 -16.40
N GLY A 44 0.06 6.43 -16.07
CA GLY A 44 1.52 6.54 -16.15
C GLY A 44 2.04 6.57 -17.59
N THR A 45 1.33 5.95 -18.52
CA THR A 45 1.63 6.00 -19.97
C THR A 45 1.35 7.40 -20.49
N VAL A 46 0.16 7.95 -20.18
CA VAL A 46 -0.20 9.33 -20.52
C VAL A 46 0.83 10.33 -19.96
N PHE A 47 1.30 10.12 -18.74
CA PHE A 47 2.34 10.95 -18.11
C PHE A 47 3.66 10.93 -18.89
N THR A 48 4.04 9.74 -19.37
CA THR A 48 5.24 9.52 -20.19
C THR A 48 5.11 10.13 -21.58
N ASP A 49 3.97 9.98 -22.23
CA ASP A 49 3.69 10.53 -23.58
C ASP A 49 3.75 12.06 -23.57
N LYS A 50 3.30 12.66 -22.48
CA LYS A 50 3.45 14.11 -22.22
C LYS A 50 4.87 14.54 -21.86
N LYS A 51 5.84 13.62 -21.91
CA LYS A 51 7.26 13.84 -21.59
C LYS A 51 7.48 14.36 -20.16
N ILE A 52 6.59 14.03 -19.23
CA ILE A 52 6.72 14.44 -17.83
C ILE A 52 7.56 13.38 -17.10
N LYS A 53 8.67 13.82 -16.50
CA LYS A 53 9.55 12.91 -15.74
C LYS A 53 9.04 12.64 -14.33
N ALA A 54 8.62 13.71 -13.65
CA ALA A 54 8.07 13.66 -12.31
C ALA A 54 7.30 14.96 -12.02
N LEU A 55 6.36 14.88 -11.07
CA LEU A 55 5.76 16.04 -10.41
C LEU A 55 6.22 16.05 -8.96
N VAL A 56 6.83 17.15 -8.53
CA VAL A 56 7.37 17.29 -7.17
C VAL A 56 6.53 18.31 -6.42
N CYS A 57 5.89 17.86 -5.35
CA CYS A 57 5.04 18.70 -4.52
C CYS A 57 5.73 18.95 -3.18
N ARG A 58 5.93 20.22 -2.82
CA ARG A 58 6.41 20.63 -1.49
C ARG A 58 5.29 21.32 -0.73
N SER A 59 5.04 20.87 0.50
CA SER A 59 4.01 21.45 1.36
C SER A 59 4.62 22.26 2.51
N PRO A 60 3.95 23.34 2.97
CA PRO A 60 4.16 23.87 4.32
C PRO A 60 3.81 22.82 5.39
N LYS A 61 4.04 23.15 6.66
CA LYS A 61 3.72 22.25 7.77
C LYS A 61 2.22 21.96 7.79
N VAL A 62 1.87 20.69 7.58
CA VAL A 62 0.51 20.21 7.78
C VAL A 62 0.25 20.03 9.27
N THR A 63 -0.93 20.47 9.70
CA THR A 63 -1.46 20.35 11.06
C THR A 63 -2.93 19.98 10.98
N VAL A 64 -3.55 19.66 12.12
CA VAL A 64 -5.00 19.46 12.22
C VAL A 64 -5.85 20.68 11.82
N LYS A 65 -5.24 21.87 11.72
CA LYS A 65 -5.90 23.09 11.24
C LYS A 65 -5.75 23.30 9.73
N SER A 66 -4.92 22.50 9.05
CA SER A 66 -4.54 22.76 7.66
C SER A 66 -5.68 22.59 6.65
N ASN A 67 -6.75 21.90 7.03
CA ASN A 67 -7.98 21.77 6.23
C ASN A 67 -9.09 22.75 6.67
N ASN A 68 -8.79 23.72 7.54
CA ASN A 68 -9.73 24.71 8.07
C ASN A 68 -11.07 24.09 8.52
N PRO A 69 -11.07 23.18 9.52
CA PRO A 69 -12.29 22.51 9.94
C PRO A 69 -13.27 23.54 10.52
N ALA A 70 -14.55 23.40 10.18
CA ALA A 70 -15.62 24.27 10.70
C ALA A 70 -15.70 24.22 12.23
N ASP A 71 -15.51 23.04 12.82
CA ASP A 71 -15.36 22.82 14.25
C ASP A 71 -14.09 22.00 14.53
N LEU A 72 -13.07 22.67 15.06
CA LEU A 72 -11.79 22.03 15.35
C LEU A 72 -11.86 21.11 16.59
N GLU A 73 -12.70 21.41 17.56
CA GLU A 73 -12.78 20.64 18.80
C GLU A 73 -13.51 19.33 18.56
N GLU A 74 -14.63 19.37 17.86
CA GLU A 74 -15.38 18.16 17.50
C GLU A 74 -14.55 17.28 16.55
N ALA A 75 -13.86 17.85 15.56
CA ALA A 75 -12.97 17.08 14.67
C ALA A 75 -11.88 16.33 15.45
N ARG A 76 -11.30 16.96 16.49
CA ARG A 76 -10.30 16.32 17.36
C ARG A 76 -10.91 15.21 18.21
N LYS A 77 -12.10 15.45 18.77
CA LYS A 77 -12.83 14.47 19.58
C LYS A 77 -13.17 13.22 18.77
N ILE A 78 -13.74 13.39 17.58
CA ILE A 78 -14.06 12.29 16.66
C ILE A 78 -12.79 11.58 16.20
N GLY A 79 -11.72 12.30 15.84
CA GLY A 79 -10.46 11.69 15.41
C GLY A 79 -9.83 10.78 16.48
N ARG A 80 -9.90 11.16 17.77
CA ARG A 80 -9.45 10.33 18.89
C ARG A 80 -10.32 9.08 19.04
N LYS A 81 -11.65 9.26 19.04
CA LYS A 81 -12.60 8.13 19.14
C LYS A 81 -12.38 7.12 18.02
N HIS A 82 -12.30 7.59 16.77
CA HIS A 82 -12.04 6.76 15.60
C HIS A 82 -10.72 5.99 15.72
N SER A 83 -9.65 6.65 16.17
CA SER A 83 -8.36 5.99 16.37
C SER A 83 -8.41 4.90 17.43
N GLN A 84 -9.10 5.15 18.54
CA GLN A 84 -9.29 4.16 19.61
C GLN A 84 -10.10 2.96 19.12
N GLU A 85 -11.16 3.21 18.36
CA GLU A 85 -11.99 2.14 17.78
C GLU A 85 -11.20 1.30 16.79
N ILE A 86 -10.40 1.89 15.90
CA ILE A 86 -9.52 1.13 15.00
C ILE A 86 -8.55 0.25 15.80
N ILE A 87 -7.88 0.79 16.80
CA ILE A 87 -6.91 0.02 17.61
C ILE A 87 -7.59 -1.13 18.35
N LYS A 88 -8.81 -0.91 18.87
CA LYS A 88 -9.57 -1.90 19.63
C LYS A 88 -10.19 -2.98 18.74
N LEU A 89 -10.74 -2.60 17.59
CA LEU A 89 -11.60 -3.46 16.79
C LEU A 89 -10.85 -4.17 15.65
N ASP A 90 -9.78 -3.58 15.10
CA ASP A 90 -9.03 -4.19 14.00
C ASP A 90 -8.52 -5.61 14.32
N PRO A 91 -7.96 -5.91 15.52
CA PRO A 91 -7.45 -7.25 15.85
C PRO A 91 -8.52 -8.36 15.89
N ILE A 92 -9.79 -8.01 16.11
CA ILE A 92 -10.92 -8.96 16.14
C ILE A 92 -11.73 -8.97 14.84
N GLN A 93 -11.34 -8.14 13.86
CA GLN A 93 -11.97 -8.04 12.55
C GLN A 93 -11.02 -8.56 11.47
N ASN A 94 -10.38 -7.65 10.73
CA ASN A 94 -9.57 -7.97 9.55
C ASN A 94 -8.07 -8.00 9.84
N GLU A 95 -7.64 -7.52 11.01
CA GLU A 95 -6.24 -7.45 11.42
C GLU A 95 -5.37 -6.65 10.42
N MET A 96 -5.94 -5.61 9.79
CA MET A 96 -5.31 -4.82 8.73
C MET A 96 -4.03 -4.15 9.20
N ARG A 97 -3.92 -3.77 10.47
CA ARG A 97 -2.70 -3.16 11.03
C ARG A 97 -1.51 -4.13 11.01
N ARG A 98 -1.76 -5.44 11.04
CA ARG A 98 -0.73 -6.48 11.13
C ARG A 98 -0.47 -7.18 9.80
N VAL A 99 -1.52 -7.50 9.05
CA VAL A 99 -1.41 -8.30 7.81
C VAL A 99 -1.91 -7.58 6.55
N GLY A 100 -2.47 -6.37 6.70
CA GLY A 100 -2.95 -5.57 5.58
C GLY A 100 -4.04 -6.27 4.79
N THR A 101 -4.13 -6.00 3.49
CA THR A 101 -5.03 -6.73 2.58
C THR A 101 -4.60 -8.18 2.34
N GLY A 102 -3.42 -8.59 2.83
CA GLY A 102 -2.91 -9.97 2.74
C GLY A 102 -3.74 -11.01 3.49
N HIS A 103 -4.75 -10.60 4.27
CA HIS A 103 -5.71 -11.52 4.91
C HIS A 103 -6.82 -12.02 3.96
N LEU A 104 -7.06 -11.32 2.84
CA LEU A 104 -8.16 -11.62 1.92
C LEU A 104 -8.09 -13.01 1.28
N PRO A 105 -6.92 -13.51 0.84
CA PRO A 105 -6.84 -14.81 0.19
C PRO A 105 -7.44 -15.97 1.01
N ASP A 106 -7.24 -15.98 2.34
CA ASP A 106 -7.81 -17.00 3.23
C ASP A 106 -9.34 -17.03 3.18
N ILE A 107 -9.95 -15.85 3.12
CA ILE A 107 -11.40 -15.66 3.09
C ILE A 107 -11.91 -16.04 1.70
N MET A 108 -11.27 -15.52 0.66
CA MET A 108 -11.68 -15.73 -0.73
C MET A 108 -11.66 -17.20 -1.11
N ASN A 109 -10.67 -17.98 -0.66
CA ASN A 109 -10.60 -19.40 -1.01
C ASN A 109 -11.76 -20.21 -0.40
N VAL A 110 -12.11 -19.97 0.88
CA VAL A 110 -13.20 -20.71 1.54
C VAL A 110 -14.61 -20.22 1.17
N THR A 111 -14.70 -19.07 0.48
CA THR A 111 -15.97 -18.46 0.04
C THR A 111 -16.21 -18.56 -1.47
N ASP A 112 -15.38 -19.31 -2.20
CA ASP A 112 -15.45 -19.45 -3.66
C ASP A 112 -15.34 -18.10 -4.41
N LEU A 113 -14.49 -17.20 -3.91
CA LEU A 113 -14.22 -15.88 -4.48
C LEU A 113 -12.77 -15.68 -4.94
N LEU A 114 -11.89 -16.67 -4.77
CA LEU A 114 -10.50 -16.63 -5.19
C LEU A 114 -10.39 -16.98 -6.68
N PRO A 115 -10.12 -16.02 -7.59
CA PRO A 115 -10.09 -16.30 -9.01
C PRO A 115 -8.96 -17.27 -9.35
N THR A 116 -9.30 -18.43 -9.90
CA THR A 116 -8.33 -19.41 -10.37
C THR A 116 -8.56 -19.73 -11.86
N GLU A 117 -7.48 -20.14 -12.52
CA GLU A 117 -7.50 -20.53 -13.94
C GLU A 117 -8.17 -19.48 -14.83
N ASN A 118 -7.73 -18.22 -14.71
CA ASN A 118 -8.28 -17.06 -15.41
C ASN A 118 -9.78 -16.83 -15.15
N TYR A 119 -10.16 -16.76 -13.87
CA TYR A 119 -11.55 -16.52 -13.41
C TYR A 119 -12.54 -17.62 -13.80
N ARG A 120 -12.08 -18.79 -14.23
CA ARG A 120 -12.95 -19.93 -14.52
C ARG A 120 -13.61 -20.49 -13.25
N PHE A 121 -12.90 -20.42 -12.12
CA PHE A 121 -13.38 -20.90 -10.83
C PHE A 121 -13.07 -19.90 -9.71
N GLY A 122 -13.83 -19.97 -8.62
CA GLY A 122 -13.66 -19.15 -7.42
C GLY A 122 -12.85 -19.82 -6.31
N ARG A 123 -12.33 -21.01 -6.56
CA ARG A 123 -11.50 -21.75 -5.60
C ARG A 123 -10.40 -22.53 -6.31
N HIS A 124 -9.30 -22.78 -5.61
CA HIS A 124 -8.31 -23.74 -6.08
C HIS A 124 -8.83 -25.18 -5.97
N LYS A 125 -8.60 -26.00 -7.00
CA LYS A 125 -9.06 -27.40 -7.02
C LYS A 125 -8.43 -28.24 -5.92
N GLU A 126 -7.13 -28.07 -5.71
CA GLU A 126 -6.34 -28.87 -4.78
C GLU A 126 -6.22 -28.25 -3.38
N ILE A 127 -6.60 -26.98 -3.21
CA ILE A 127 -6.49 -26.27 -1.93
C ILE A 127 -7.89 -25.90 -1.47
N SER A 128 -8.49 -26.76 -0.64
CA SER A 128 -9.87 -26.62 -0.19
C SER A 128 -10.06 -25.77 1.07
N GLY A 129 -8.98 -25.48 1.79
CA GLY A 129 -9.00 -24.83 3.10
C GLY A 129 -8.28 -23.48 3.12
N LYS A 130 -7.82 -23.09 4.30
CA LYS A 130 -7.06 -21.84 4.52
C LYS A 130 -5.55 -21.99 4.30
N ASP A 131 -5.09 -23.21 4.03
CA ASP A 131 -3.66 -23.54 3.84
C ASP A 131 -3.19 -23.21 2.41
N ILE A 132 -3.42 -21.97 2.00
CA ILE A 132 -2.94 -21.42 0.72
C ILE A 132 -1.50 -20.89 0.88
N PRO A 133 -0.67 -20.91 -0.19
CA PRO A 133 0.74 -20.53 -0.11
C PRO A 133 0.99 -19.01 0.06
N TYR A 134 -0.06 -18.24 0.29
CA TYR A 134 -0.05 -16.79 0.52
C TYR A 134 -1.11 -16.42 1.57
N SER A 135 -1.26 -17.26 2.59
CA SER A 135 -2.18 -17.04 3.71
C SER A 135 -1.76 -15.87 4.59
N ARG A 136 -2.64 -15.40 5.48
CA ARG A 136 -2.31 -14.29 6.40
C ARG A 136 -1.05 -14.53 7.22
N GLU A 137 -0.80 -15.77 7.65
CA GLU A 137 0.36 -16.12 8.47
C GLU A 137 1.65 -16.11 7.63
N ILE A 138 1.58 -16.53 6.37
CA ILE A 138 2.70 -16.41 5.43
C ILE A 138 3.01 -14.94 5.18
N MET A 139 2.00 -14.12 4.90
CA MET A 139 2.17 -12.68 4.70
C MET A 139 2.80 -12.01 5.92
N ARG A 140 2.36 -12.39 7.13
CA ARG A 140 2.94 -11.92 8.39
C ARG A 140 4.44 -12.22 8.51
N GLY A 141 4.90 -13.37 8.01
CA GLY A 141 6.32 -13.73 7.98
C GLY A 141 7.14 -12.97 6.94
N ILE A 142 6.51 -12.47 5.86
CA ILE A 142 7.18 -11.75 4.77
C ILE A 142 7.41 -10.27 5.12
N TYR A 143 6.51 -9.66 5.88
CA TYR A 143 6.56 -8.23 6.16
C TYR A 143 7.68 -7.88 7.15
N SER A 144 8.49 -6.89 6.80
CA SER A 144 9.64 -6.45 7.60
C SER A 144 9.27 -5.40 8.66
N GLY A 145 8.10 -4.76 8.54
CA GLY A 145 7.60 -3.78 9.52
C GLY A 145 6.89 -4.43 10.72
N LYS A 146 6.92 -3.76 11.88
CA LYS A 146 5.97 -4.04 12.98
C LYS A 146 4.54 -3.64 12.57
N GLU A 147 3.55 -3.97 13.40
CA GLU A 147 2.16 -3.50 13.26
C GLU A 147 2.07 -1.98 13.05
N GLY A 148 1.18 -1.57 12.15
CA GLY A 148 0.84 -0.16 11.91
C GLY A 148 1.93 0.64 11.18
N GLY A 149 2.73 -0.03 10.34
CA GLY A 149 3.95 0.50 9.75
C GLY A 149 3.74 1.64 8.75
N ASP A 150 2.93 1.47 7.70
CA ASP A 150 2.91 2.41 6.56
C ASP A 150 1.54 3.06 6.33
N GLY A 151 1.38 4.26 6.88
CA GLY A 151 0.17 5.07 6.69
C GLY A 151 0.26 5.95 5.44
N CYS A 152 -0.80 5.96 4.64
CA CYS A 152 -0.88 6.82 3.44
C CYS A 152 -0.81 8.32 3.74
N TRP A 153 -1.21 8.74 4.95
CA TRP A 153 -1.27 10.14 5.35
C TRP A 153 -1.10 10.30 6.86
N ILE A 154 -0.69 11.50 7.30
CA ILE A 154 -0.61 11.86 8.72
C ILE A 154 -1.99 11.74 9.37
N GLY A 155 -2.15 10.75 10.25
CA GLY A 155 -3.41 10.43 10.91
C GLY A 155 -4.09 9.14 10.44
N CYS A 156 -3.49 8.40 9.51
CA CYS A 156 -3.93 7.04 9.20
C CYS A 156 -3.62 6.12 10.39
N THR A 157 -4.63 5.70 11.14
CA THR A 157 -4.47 4.81 12.30
C THR A 157 -4.38 3.33 11.90
N VAL A 158 -5.02 2.96 10.79
CA VAL A 158 -5.01 1.57 10.29
C VAL A 158 -3.67 1.19 9.67
N SER A 159 -2.98 2.11 8.97
CA SER A 159 -1.69 1.88 8.32
C SER A 159 -1.61 0.50 7.65
N CYS A 160 -2.58 0.22 6.78
CA CYS A 160 -2.83 -1.13 6.25
C CYS A 160 -1.80 -1.62 5.23
N SER A 161 -0.85 -0.77 4.86
CA SER A 161 0.19 -1.10 3.91
C SER A 161 1.45 -1.58 4.63
N HIS A 162 2.11 -2.53 4.00
CA HIS A 162 3.26 -3.25 4.50
C HIS A 162 4.38 -3.22 3.48
N TYR A 163 5.58 -3.50 3.96
CA TYR A 163 6.76 -3.56 3.12
C TYR A 163 7.62 -4.75 3.50
N SER A 164 8.41 -5.21 2.55
CA SER A 164 9.42 -6.24 2.72
C SER A 164 10.76 -5.72 2.18
N GLU A 165 11.81 -5.86 2.97
CA GLU A 165 13.15 -5.40 2.62
C GLU A 165 13.97 -6.50 1.95
N GLY A 166 14.93 -6.11 1.09
CA GLY A 166 15.95 -7.03 0.59
C GLY A 166 15.50 -7.95 -0.54
N HIS A 167 14.38 -7.66 -1.20
CA HIS A 167 13.98 -8.38 -2.40
C HIS A 167 15.02 -8.19 -3.51
N GLU A 168 15.60 -9.28 -3.98
CA GLU A 168 16.50 -9.26 -5.13
C GLU A 168 15.69 -9.36 -6.42
N VAL A 169 15.81 -8.34 -7.28
CA VAL A 169 15.11 -8.33 -8.57
C VAL A 169 15.62 -9.48 -9.44
N LEU A 170 14.71 -10.35 -9.89
CA LEU A 170 15.08 -11.59 -10.55
C LEU A 170 15.38 -11.44 -12.06
N THR A 171 14.79 -10.44 -12.71
CA THR A 171 14.80 -10.29 -14.18
C THR A 171 14.86 -8.82 -14.62
N GLY A 172 15.12 -8.61 -15.91
CA GLY A 172 15.12 -7.28 -16.53
C GLY A 172 16.34 -6.41 -16.19
N PRO A 173 16.30 -5.10 -16.53
CA PRO A 173 17.45 -4.19 -16.41
C PRO A 173 17.95 -3.96 -14.97
N PHE A 174 17.12 -4.27 -13.97
CA PHE A 174 17.45 -4.11 -12.55
C PHE A 174 17.82 -5.43 -11.87
N LYS A 175 18.00 -6.53 -12.62
CA LYS A 175 18.34 -7.85 -12.07
C LYS A 175 19.53 -7.78 -11.11
N GLY A 176 19.42 -8.48 -9.98
CA GLY A 176 20.44 -8.54 -8.92
C GLY A 176 20.46 -7.32 -8.00
N GLN A 177 19.69 -6.26 -8.30
CA GLN A 177 19.54 -5.14 -7.37
C GLN A 177 18.63 -5.55 -6.22
N LYS A 178 19.04 -5.22 -5.00
CA LYS A 178 18.20 -5.34 -3.80
C LYS A 178 17.32 -4.12 -3.67
N VAL A 179 16.02 -4.35 -3.60
CA VAL A 179 14.99 -3.31 -3.48
C VAL A 179 14.09 -3.59 -2.30
N ILE A 180 13.32 -2.57 -1.92
CA ILE A 180 12.21 -2.71 -0.98
C ILE A 180 10.94 -2.88 -1.80
N VAL A 181 10.12 -3.84 -1.40
CA VAL A 181 8.76 -4.02 -1.92
C VAL A 181 7.81 -3.34 -0.94
N ASP A 182 7.01 -2.40 -1.41
CA ASP A 182 6.04 -1.63 -0.63
C ASP A 182 4.66 -1.83 -1.28
N GLY A 183 3.62 -2.06 -0.47
CA GLY A 183 2.28 -2.45 -0.91
C GLY A 183 1.22 -2.18 0.14
#